data_AF-A0A2V1JP50-F1
#
_entry.id   AF-A0A2V1JP50-F1
#
_cell.length_a   1.000
_cell.length_b   1.000
_cell.length_c   1.000
_cell.angle_alpha   90.00
_cell.angle_beta   90.00
_cell.angle_gamma   90.00
#
_symmetry.space_group_name_H-M   'P 1'
#
loop_
_entity.id
_entity.type
_entity.pdbx_description
1 polymer ?
#
loop_
_entity_poly.entity_id
_entity_poly.type
_entity_poly.pdbx_seq_one_letter_code
_entity_poly.pdbx_strand_id
1 'polypeptide(L)'
;MKKRLLALSMIAAMTAAMLAGCGTAGDSNNGGTADTKSASAEANTSKDDSGEYPEYKFGTNIWGSGSYVLESNAKTANVNYSGLGITVDGISNEFTADKITTDVQTQISDGCQAILEMCVTPPSFMSVSQICEENGIPFVLYDKTPGDEATKAAVESKSTYAGTIVCSDYQFGYEIGQKCIEDGCKKVILVRSSIGDASHDEREKGFTAAFVDEGKGEILGSAVCANPGEAVDKSNDAITAYGQSADCIYALGSDFATGTINAIAARSDSYSKELKIYTTDFTPDMAQLILDGKLAALNGGQLEECSVAAALACNWLDGHPILDENGKAPFFNQMMPCTIDETNAQAYVDKMESGEPIVPQEYYKNLLYRYNPDVTYDDFVEFLENYSQIYMDGISR
;
A
#
# COMPACT_ATOMS: atom_id res chain seq x y z
N MET A 1 -41.30 44.14 12.62
CA MET A 1 -41.81 43.59 11.35
C MET A 1 -41.22 44.36 10.18
N LYS A 2 -40.10 43.87 9.59
CA LYS A 2 -39.52 44.30 8.28
C LYS A 2 -38.15 43.64 7.98
N LYS A 3 -37.97 42.35 8.27
CA LYS A 3 -36.75 41.58 7.87
C LYS A 3 -36.99 40.10 7.55
N ARG A 4 -38.21 39.72 7.11
CA ARG A 4 -38.54 38.34 6.73
C ARG A 4 -39.11 38.19 5.30
N LEU A 5 -38.88 39.17 4.43
CA LEU A 5 -39.44 39.20 3.07
C LEU A 5 -38.39 39.31 1.95
N LEU A 6 -37.12 39.02 2.23
CA LEU A 6 -36.02 39.11 1.25
C LEU A 6 -35.32 37.77 0.94
N ALA A 7 -35.80 36.65 1.49
CA ALA A 7 -35.19 35.33 1.31
C ALA A 7 -36.02 34.35 0.44
N LEU A 8 -37.13 34.81 -0.14
CA LEU A 8 -38.04 33.95 -0.92
C LEU A 8 -38.13 34.33 -2.42
N SER A 9 -37.31 35.27 -2.88
CA SER A 9 -37.27 35.71 -4.29
C SER A 9 -36.01 35.27 -5.04
N MET A 10 -35.19 34.38 -4.46
CA MET A 10 -33.92 33.90 -5.07
C MET A 10 -33.87 32.37 -5.23
N ILE A 11 -35.04 31.72 -5.30
CA ILE A 11 -35.18 30.27 -5.58
C ILE A 11 -36.11 30.03 -6.79
N ALA A 12 -36.69 31.08 -7.38
CA ALA A 12 -37.61 30.98 -8.51
C ALA A 12 -37.01 31.40 -9.87
N ALA A 13 -35.67 31.36 -10.03
CA ALA A 13 -34.98 31.80 -11.25
C ALA A 13 -33.92 30.82 -11.80
N MET A 14 -33.95 29.54 -11.43
CA MET A 14 -33.07 28.50 -12.01
C MET A 14 -33.83 27.31 -12.64
N THR A 15 -35.12 27.46 -12.94
CA THR A 15 -35.95 26.40 -13.54
C THR A 15 -36.57 26.78 -14.88
N ALA A 16 -35.97 27.70 -15.64
CA ALA A 16 -36.50 28.15 -16.94
C ALA A 16 -35.44 28.30 -18.04
N ALA A 17 -34.55 27.31 -18.20
CA ALA A 17 -33.63 27.24 -19.35
C ALA A 17 -33.44 25.82 -19.92
N MET A 18 -34.46 24.96 -19.82
CA MET A 18 -34.52 23.72 -20.61
C MET A 18 -35.76 23.74 -21.49
N LEU A 19 -35.66 24.41 -22.64
CA LEU A 19 -36.58 24.21 -23.76
C LEU A 19 -35.82 24.45 -25.07
N ALA A 20 -35.68 23.38 -25.86
CA ALA A 20 -35.78 23.32 -27.32
C ALA A 20 -34.72 22.40 -27.96
N GLY A 21 -35.09 21.14 -28.10
CA GLY A 21 -34.51 20.18 -29.04
C GLY A 21 -35.60 19.21 -29.47
N CYS A 22 -36.47 19.65 -30.38
CA CYS A 22 -37.56 18.87 -30.95
C CYS A 22 -37.08 17.84 -31.98
N GLY A 23 -37.77 16.69 -31.99
CA GLY A 23 -38.05 15.85 -33.17
C GLY A 23 -37.16 14.61 -33.31
N THR A 24 -37.66 13.39 -33.49
CA THR A 24 -39.00 12.94 -33.92
C THR A 24 -39.20 11.48 -33.51
N ALA A 25 -40.46 11.11 -33.23
CA ALA A 25 -40.91 9.78 -32.87
C ALA A 25 -40.78 8.75 -34.02
N GLY A 26 -40.52 7.50 -33.63
CA GLY A 26 -40.64 6.31 -34.47
C GLY A 26 -40.75 5.08 -33.57
N ASP A 27 -41.98 4.62 -33.37
CA ASP A 27 -42.37 3.43 -32.60
C ASP A 27 -41.99 2.16 -33.38
N SER A 28 -41.30 1.21 -32.73
CA SER A 28 -41.25 -0.21 -33.14
C SER A 28 -40.72 -1.07 -32.00
N ASN A 29 -41.65 -1.78 -31.39
CA ASN A 29 -41.48 -2.93 -30.52
C ASN A 29 -40.58 -4.02 -31.13
N ASN A 30 -39.48 -4.41 -30.48
CA ASN A 30 -39.01 -5.81 -30.53
C ASN A 30 -38.04 -6.12 -29.37
N GLY A 31 -38.32 -7.22 -28.65
CA GLY A 31 -37.48 -7.73 -27.59
C GLY A 31 -36.13 -8.22 -28.12
N GLY A 32 -35.07 -7.90 -27.38
CA GLY A 32 -33.72 -8.41 -27.58
C GLY A 32 -33.00 -8.37 -26.25
N THR A 33 -32.57 -9.55 -25.80
CA THR A 33 -31.67 -9.79 -24.68
C THR A 33 -30.49 -8.82 -24.67
N ALA A 34 -30.23 -8.22 -23.51
CA ALA A 34 -29.06 -7.38 -23.29
C ALA A 34 -27.81 -8.27 -23.28
N ASP A 35 -27.10 -8.31 -24.39
CA ASP A 35 -25.70 -8.72 -24.43
C ASP A 35 -24.87 -7.57 -23.82
N THR A 36 -24.35 -7.81 -22.63
CA THR A 36 -23.32 -6.98 -22.01
C THR A 36 -22.06 -7.06 -22.88
N LYS A 37 -21.87 -6.07 -23.76
CA LYS A 37 -20.59 -5.85 -24.43
C LYS A 37 -19.55 -5.50 -23.38
N SER A 38 -18.72 -6.47 -23.02
CA SER A 38 -17.43 -6.20 -22.40
C SER A 38 -16.62 -5.36 -23.38
N ALA A 39 -16.23 -4.16 -22.99
CA ALA A 39 -15.31 -3.34 -23.76
C ALA A 39 -13.96 -4.07 -23.74
N SER A 40 -13.63 -4.78 -24.83
CA SER A 40 -12.26 -5.21 -25.06
C SER A 40 -11.48 -3.95 -25.41
N ALA A 41 -10.59 -3.52 -24.53
CA ALA A 41 -9.52 -2.62 -24.92
C ALA A 41 -8.74 -3.33 -26.05
N GLU A 42 -8.64 -2.71 -27.23
CA GLU A 42 -7.77 -3.23 -28.28
C GLU A 42 -6.35 -3.28 -27.71
N ALA A 43 -5.73 -4.47 -27.74
CA ALA A 43 -4.40 -4.70 -27.22
C ALA A 43 -3.39 -3.74 -27.86
N ASN A 44 -2.92 -2.74 -27.11
CA ASN A 44 -2.01 -1.73 -27.63
C ASN A 44 -0.55 -2.10 -27.34
N THR A 45 -0.15 -3.30 -27.80
CA THR A 45 1.22 -3.80 -27.69
C THR A 45 2.05 -3.59 -28.95
N SER A 46 1.48 -2.96 -29.98
CA SER A 46 2.24 -2.63 -31.17
C SER A 46 3.27 -1.56 -30.84
N LYS A 47 4.53 -1.88 -31.13
CA LYS A 47 5.60 -0.89 -31.11
C LYS A 47 5.34 0.19 -32.16
N ASP A 48 5.69 1.42 -31.84
CA ASP A 48 5.65 2.53 -32.79
C ASP A 48 6.73 2.38 -33.88
N ASP A 49 6.79 3.33 -34.81
CA ASP A 49 7.76 3.33 -35.92
C ASP A 49 9.24 3.39 -35.44
N SER A 50 9.47 3.76 -34.17
CA SER A 50 10.80 3.76 -33.54
C SER A 50 11.16 2.42 -32.87
N GLY A 51 10.18 1.50 -32.74
CA GLY A 51 10.36 0.21 -32.11
C GLY A 51 10.08 0.20 -30.60
N GLU A 52 9.47 1.26 -30.08
CA GLU A 52 9.15 1.46 -28.66
C GLU A 52 7.67 1.14 -28.37
N TYR A 53 7.38 0.63 -27.17
CA TYR A 53 6.00 0.40 -26.74
C TYR A 53 5.31 1.72 -26.40
N PRO A 54 3.97 1.79 -26.44
CA PRO A 54 3.24 2.94 -25.96
C PRO A 54 3.60 3.28 -24.51
N GLU A 55 3.81 4.57 -24.27
CA GLU A 55 4.05 5.10 -22.94
C GLU A 55 2.76 5.17 -22.13
N TYR A 56 2.81 4.75 -20.87
CA TYR A 56 1.71 4.88 -19.91
C TYR A 56 2.13 5.73 -18.71
N LYS A 57 1.16 6.49 -18.22
CA LYS A 57 1.20 7.30 -17.01
C LYS A 57 0.17 6.75 -16.04
N PHE A 58 0.61 6.30 -14.88
CA PHE A 58 -0.26 5.81 -13.81
C PHE A 58 -0.32 6.82 -12.68
N GLY A 59 -1.54 7.05 -12.18
CA GLY A 59 -1.77 7.85 -10.98
C GLY A 59 -1.81 6.96 -9.75
N THR A 60 -1.23 7.40 -8.65
CA THR A 60 -1.41 6.79 -7.34
C THR A 60 -1.56 7.84 -6.25
N ASN A 61 -2.16 7.48 -5.12
CA ASN A 61 -2.24 8.35 -3.97
C ASN A 61 -1.07 8.12 -3.00
N ILE A 62 -0.66 9.21 -2.34
CA ILE A 62 0.19 9.21 -1.15
C ILE A 62 -0.70 9.75 -0.03
N TRP A 63 -1.00 8.94 1.00
CA TRP A 63 -1.98 9.35 2.03
C TRP A 63 -1.64 10.70 2.67
N GLY A 64 -0.36 10.97 2.91
CA GLY A 64 0.11 12.29 3.28
C GLY A 64 1.63 12.40 3.19
N SER A 65 2.10 13.64 3.09
CA SER A 65 3.53 13.95 2.93
C SER A 65 4.26 13.96 4.28
N GLY A 66 5.57 13.71 4.24
CA GLY A 66 6.45 13.68 5.42
C GLY A 66 6.62 12.30 6.06
N SER A 67 5.96 11.26 5.53
CA SER A 67 6.26 9.86 5.86
C SER A 67 7.04 9.23 4.71
N TYR A 68 8.24 8.72 5.01
CA TYR A 68 9.09 8.07 4.01
C TYR A 68 8.37 6.89 3.34
N VAL A 69 7.67 6.08 4.13
CA VAL A 69 7.02 4.85 3.67
C VAL A 69 5.89 5.17 2.68
N LEU A 70 5.04 6.15 3.03
CA LEU A 70 3.92 6.56 2.17
C LEU A 70 4.41 7.18 0.86
N GLU A 71 5.46 8.00 0.90
CA GLU A 71 6.05 8.61 -0.29
C GLU A 71 6.79 7.59 -1.17
N SER A 72 7.30 6.51 -0.57
CA SER A 72 8.12 5.53 -1.28
C SER A 72 7.32 4.58 -2.17
N ASN A 73 6.01 4.39 -1.96
CA ASN A 73 5.19 3.53 -2.81
C ASN A 73 5.25 3.95 -4.28
N ALA A 74 4.86 5.20 -4.58
CA ALA A 74 4.89 5.76 -5.93
C ALA A 74 6.32 5.81 -6.49
N LYS A 75 7.29 6.23 -5.65
CA LYS A 75 8.69 6.35 -6.07
C LYS A 75 9.29 5.01 -6.46
N THR A 76 9.04 3.96 -5.68
CA THR A 76 9.57 2.60 -5.92
C THR A 76 9.02 2.05 -7.23
N ALA A 77 7.71 2.13 -7.44
CA ALA A 77 7.09 1.73 -8.70
C ALA A 77 7.68 2.52 -9.89
N ASN A 78 7.80 3.85 -9.77
CA ASN A 78 8.36 4.67 -10.85
C ASN A 78 9.82 4.32 -11.19
N VAL A 79 10.65 4.01 -10.18
CA VAL A 79 12.03 3.55 -10.40
C VAL A 79 12.05 2.19 -11.10
N ASN A 80 11.24 1.23 -10.63
CA ASN A 80 11.18 -0.11 -11.18
C ASN A 80 10.75 -0.16 -12.64
N TYR A 81 9.89 0.75 -13.08
CA TYR A 81 9.46 0.83 -14.48
C TYR A 81 10.17 1.90 -15.31
N SER A 82 11.16 2.59 -14.76
CA SER A 82 11.93 3.59 -15.50
C SER A 82 12.58 2.96 -16.74
N GLY A 83 12.35 3.54 -17.92
CA GLY A 83 12.85 3.00 -19.19
C GLY A 83 12.02 1.84 -19.78
N LEU A 84 10.92 1.44 -19.15
CA LEU A 84 9.96 0.45 -19.69
C LEU A 84 8.71 1.10 -20.33
N GLY A 85 8.70 2.43 -20.44
CA GLY A 85 7.58 3.21 -20.98
C GLY A 85 6.42 3.35 -20.00
N ILE A 86 6.66 3.28 -18.69
CA ILE A 86 5.64 3.47 -17.66
C ILE A 86 6.18 4.46 -16.62
N THR A 87 5.40 5.50 -16.33
CA THR A 87 5.67 6.45 -15.26
C THR A 87 4.59 6.36 -14.19
N VAL A 88 4.97 6.41 -12.92
CA VAL A 88 4.02 6.37 -11.79
C VAL A 88 4.14 7.65 -10.98
N ASP A 89 3.04 8.41 -10.92
CA ASP A 89 2.98 9.71 -10.25
C ASP A 89 2.08 9.66 -9.01
N GLY A 90 2.66 10.02 -7.87
CA GLY A 90 1.94 10.13 -6.60
C GLY A 90 1.36 11.52 -6.36
N ILE A 91 0.10 11.58 -5.90
CA ILE A 91 -0.53 12.82 -5.39
C ILE A 91 -0.84 12.69 -3.90
N SER A 92 -0.54 13.73 -3.13
CA SER A 92 -0.78 13.73 -1.67
C SER A 92 -2.24 14.03 -1.34
N ASN A 93 -2.91 13.12 -0.63
CA ASN A 93 -4.26 13.35 -0.09
C ASN A 93 -4.24 14.23 1.15
N GLU A 94 -3.07 14.70 1.61
CA GLU A 94 -2.90 15.60 2.77
C GLU A 94 -3.58 15.07 4.05
N PHE A 95 -3.49 13.76 4.29
CA PHE A 95 -4.15 13.07 5.40
C PHE A 95 -5.67 13.34 5.46
N THR A 96 -6.29 13.59 4.30
CA THR A 96 -7.69 14.01 4.17
C THR A 96 -8.44 13.06 3.25
N ALA A 97 -9.32 12.25 3.82
CA ALA A 97 -10.09 11.24 3.07
C ALA A 97 -10.93 11.85 1.93
N ASP A 98 -11.48 13.06 2.14
CA ASP A 98 -12.29 13.75 1.13
C ASP A 98 -11.50 14.09 -0.15
N LYS A 99 -10.17 14.23 -0.05
CA LYS A 99 -9.32 14.55 -1.20
C LYS A 99 -9.10 13.37 -2.14
N ILE A 100 -9.25 12.13 -1.66
CA ILE A 100 -9.03 10.91 -2.47
C ILE A 100 -9.81 10.97 -3.79
N THR A 101 -11.09 11.32 -3.72
CA THR A 101 -11.96 11.37 -4.91
C THR A 101 -11.54 12.49 -5.87
N THR A 102 -11.24 13.69 -5.35
CA THR A 102 -10.82 14.82 -6.21
C THR A 102 -9.45 14.60 -6.82
N ASP A 103 -8.57 13.92 -6.10
CA ASP A 103 -7.20 13.64 -6.54
C ASP A 103 -7.20 12.61 -7.67
N VAL A 104 -8.00 11.54 -7.57
CA VAL A 104 -8.20 10.57 -8.67
C VAL A 104 -8.77 11.26 -9.92
N GLN A 105 -9.78 12.12 -9.76
CA GLN A 105 -10.34 12.88 -10.89
C GLN A 105 -9.30 13.82 -11.54
N THR A 106 -8.41 14.40 -10.73
CA THR A 106 -7.32 15.25 -11.21
C THR A 106 -6.30 14.42 -11.98
N GLN A 107 -5.89 13.26 -11.46
CA GLN A 107 -4.95 12.36 -12.14
C GLN A 107 -5.49 11.88 -13.49
N ILE A 108 -6.77 11.50 -13.56
CA ILE A 108 -7.44 11.15 -14.82
C ILE A 108 -7.43 12.34 -15.79
N SER A 109 -7.77 13.55 -15.31
CA SER A 109 -7.75 14.77 -16.12
C SER A 109 -6.34 15.12 -16.62
N ASP A 110 -5.32 14.80 -15.84
CA ASP A 110 -3.89 14.97 -16.15
C ASP A 110 -3.32 13.84 -17.02
N GLY A 111 -4.21 12.99 -17.58
CA GLY A 111 -3.88 11.98 -18.57
C GLY A 111 -3.36 10.68 -18.01
N CYS A 112 -3.57 10.37 -16.73
CA CYS A 112 -3.26 9.03 -16.22
C CYS A 112 -4.18 7.99 -16.89
N GLN A 113 -3.61 6.90 -17.41
CA GLN A 113 -4.36 5.82 -18.06
C GLN A 113 -4.67 4.66 -17.12
N ALA A 114 -4.16 4.67 -15.88
CA ALA A 114 -4.56 3.75 -14.83
C ALA A 114 -4.44 4.43 -13.45
N ILE A 115 -5.18 3.89 -12.48
CA ILE A 115 -5.14 4.33 -11.08
C ILE A 115 -4.70 3.17 -10.18
N LEU A 116 -3.61 3.37 -9.44
CA LEU A 116 -3.10 2.42 -8.43
C LEU A 116 -3.44 3.01 -7.07
N GLU A 117 -4.39 2.44 -6.35
CA GLU A 117 -4.98 3.13 -5.19
C GLU A 117 -4.76 2.40 -3.86
N MET A 118 -4.20 3.13 -2.90
CA MET A 118 -4.21 2.79 -1.47
C MET A 118 -5.41 3.50 -0.82
N CYS A 119 -6.54 2.80 -0.80
CA CYS A 119 -7.77 3.29 -0.18
C CYS A 119 -7.70 3.21 1.35
N VAL A 120 -7.57 4.37 2.01
CA VAL A 120 -7.43 4.42 3.48
C VAL A 120 -8.76 4.50 4.25
N THR A 121 -9.90 4.60 3.56
CA THR A 121 -11.23 4.60 4.21
C THR A 121 -12.21 3.67 3.52
N PRO A 122 -13.15 3.03 4.25
CA PRO A 122 -14.16 2.17 3.64
C PRO A 122 -14.96 2.81 2.48
N PRO A 123 -15.37 4.10 2.55
CA PRO A 123 -16.06 4.74 1.43
C PRO A 123 -15.19 4.94 0.18
N SER A 124 -13.88 5.11 0.34
CA SER A 124 -12.97 5.41 -0.79
C SER A 124 -12.90 4.27 -1.82
N PHE A 125 -13.03 3.01 -1.39
CA PHE A 125 -13.07 1.87 -2.31
C PHE A 125 -14.20 1.97 -3.34
N MET A 126 -15.39 2.40 -2.91
CA MET A 126 -16.53 2.54 -3.82
C MET A 126 -16.41 3.79 -4.69
N SER A 127 -15.95 4.92 -4.14
CA SER A 127 -15.84 6.15 -4.92
C SER A 127 -14.78 6.03 -6.01
N VAL A 128 -13.60 5.51 -5.69
CA VAL A 128 -12.51 5.33 -6.67
C VAL A 128 -12.91 4.34 -7.76
N SER A 129 -13.44 3.16 -7.37
CA SER A 129 -13.86 2.15 -8.35
C SER A 129 -14.98 2.64 -9.27
N GLN A 130 -15.90 3.48 -8.77
CA GLN A 130 -16.94 4.09 -9.61
C GLN A 130 -16.37 5.11 -10.59
N ILE A 131 -15.46 5.99 -10.14
CA ILE A 131 -14.83 7.00 -11.01
C ILE A 131 -14.05 6.32 -12.13
N CYS A 132 -13.29 5.27 -11.82
CA CYS A 132 -12.51 4.53 -12.79
C CYS A 132 -13.41 3.84 -13.83
N GLU A 133 -14.48 3.18 -13.39
CA GLU A 133 -15.47 2.55 -14.26
C GLU A 133 -16.16 3.55 -15.20
N GLU A 134 -16.58 4.71 -14.67
CA GLU A 134 -17.25 5.76 -15.45
C GLU A 134 -16.35 6.37 -16.53
N ASN A 135 -15.03 6.35 -16.31
CA ASN A 135 -14.04 6.85 -17.27
C ASN A 135 -13.39 5.74 -18.12
N GLY A 136 -13.74 4.47 -17.88
CA GLY A 136 -13.15 3.32 -18.60
C GLY A 136 -11.65 3.15 -18.35
N ILE A 137 -11.16 3.56 -17.19
CA ILE A 137 -9.74 3.52 -16.81
C ILE A 137 -9.53 2.35 -15.84
N PRO A 138 -8.56 1.44 -16.09
CA PRO A 138 -8.29 0.35 -15.17
C PRO A 138 -7.77 0.86 -13.82
N PHE A 139 -8.17 0.16 -12.76
CA PHE A 139 -7.67 0.41 -11.42
C PHE A 139 -7.23 -0.85 -10.71
N VAL A 140 -6.23 -0.70 -9.85
CA VAL A 140 -5.69 -1.77 -9.00
C VAL A 140 -5.62 -1.25 -7.57
N LEU A 141 -6.11 -2.04 -6.61
CA LEU A 141 -5.95 -1.71 -5.19
C LEU A 141 -4.61 -2.26 -4.68
N TYR A 142 -3.91 -1.49 -3.87
CA TYR A 142 -2.70 -1.97 -3.17
C TYR A 142 -2.68 -1.53 -1.70
N ASP A 143 -1.94 -2.27 -0.85
CA ASP A 143 -1.79 -2.08 0.61
C ASP A 143 -3.09 -2.24 1.44
N LYS A 144 -4.24 -1.87 0.89
CA LYS A 144 -5.56 -1.94 1.54
C LYS A 144 -6.60 -2.60 0.63
N THR A 145 -7.49 -3.35 1.26
CA THR A 145 -8.65 -4.01 0.63
C THR A 145 -9.92 -3.68 1.43
N PRO A 146 -11.12 -3.70 0.82
CA PRO A 146 -12.36 -3.61 1.57
C PRO A 146 -12.41 -4.69 2.67
N GLY A 147 -12.80 -4.27 3.88
CA GLY A 147 -12.91 -5.17 5.03
C GLY A 147 -14.23 -5.96 5.08
N ASP A 148 -15.23 -5.57 4.28
CA ASP A 148 -16.50 -6.28 4.17
C ASP A 148 -16.71 -6.88 2.77
N GLU A 149 -17.32 -8.07 2.74
CA GLU A 149 -17.51 -8.85 1.52
C GLU A 149 -18.43 -8.17 0.49
N ALA A 150 -19.37 -7.34 0.95
CA ALA A 150 -20.31 -6.67 0.04
C ALA A 150 -19.59 -5.57 -0.76
N THR A 151 -18.79 -4.74 -0.09
CA THR A 151 -17.95 -3.73 -0.75
C THR A 151 -16.90 -4.40 -1.63
N LYS A 152 -16.25 -5.47 -1.14
CA LYS A 152 -15.29 -6.25 -1.94
C LYS A 152 -15.90 -6.75 -3.24
N ALA A 153 -17.03 -7.46 -3.17
CA ALA A 153 -17.72 -7.96 -4.35
C ALA A 153 -18.19 -6.84 -5.30
N ALA A 154 -18.63 -5.70 -4.77
CA ALA A 154 -19.04 -4.56 -5.57
C ALA A 154 -17.87 -3.93 -6.35
N VAL A 155 -16.69 -3.83 -5.72
CA VAL A 155 -15.45 -3.34 -6.37
C VAL A 155 -14.96 -4.34 -7.41
N GLU A 156 -14.88 -5.63 -7.06
CA GLU A 156 -14.40 -6.68 -7.98
C GLU A 156 -15.31 -6.89 -9.20
N SER A 157 -16.57 -6.46 -9.12
CA SER A 157 -17.52 -6.54 -10.23
C SER A 157 -17.33 -5.49 -11.34
N LYS A 158 -16.46 -4.49 -11.12
CA LYS A 158 -16.20 -3.43 -12.11
C LYS A 158 -15.44 -3.99 -13.31
N SER A 159 -15.82 -3.58 -14.52
CA SER A 159 -15.12 -4.03 -15.73
C SER A 159 -13.69 -3.47 -15.83
N THR A 160 -13.44 -2.37 -15.13
CA THR A 160 -12.14 -1.72 -14.98
C THR A 160 -11.29 -2.24 -13.82
N TYR A 161 -11.77 -3.19 -13.02
CA TYR A 161 -10.98 -3.76 -11.93
C TYR A 161 -9.89 -4.69 -12.49
N ALA A 162 -8.62 -4.32 -12.29
CA ALA A 162 -7.45 -5.06 -12.78
C ALA A 162 -6.75 -5.89 -11.68
N GLY A 163 -7.23 -5.82 -10.43
CA GLY A 163 -6.81 -6.71 -9.35
C GLY A 163 -6.56 -6.00 -8.02
N THR A 164 -6.01 -6.75 -7.08
CA THR A 164 -5.59 -6.27 -5.76
C THR A 164 -4.33 -7.00 -5.32
N ILE A 165 -3.41 -6.27 -4.69
CA ILE A 165 -2.22 -6.82 -4.04
C ILE A 165 -2.14 -6.24 -2.63
N VAL A 166 -2.11 -7.09 -1.61
CA VAL A 166 -1.97 -6.68 -0.21
C VAL A 166 -0.93 -7.53 0.51
N CYS A 167 -0.10 -6.92 1.36
CA CYS A 167 0.69 -7.63 2.34
C CYS A 167 -0.17 -7.98 3.56
N SER A 168 0.28 -8.99 4.31
CA SER A 168 -0.35 -9.35 5.57
C SER A 168 0.30 -8.60 6.74
N ASP A 169 -0.35 -7.55 7.26
CA ASP A 169 0.05 -6.89 8.52
C ASP A 169 0.15 -7.88 9.69
N TYR A 170 -0.69 -8.92 9.69
CA TYR A 170 -0.56 -10.04 10.63
C TYR A 170 0.79 -10.73 10.48
N GLN A 171 1.21 -11.03 9.25
CA GLN A 171 2.49 -11.70 9.00
C GLN A 171 3.68 -10.83 9.42
N PHE A 172 3.63 -9.51 9.20
CA PHE A 172 4.63 -8.59 9.72
C PHE A 172 4.80 -8.73 11.24
N GLY A 173 3.68 -8.75 11.98
CA GLY A 173 3.70 -8.98 13.42
C GLY A 173 4.24 -10.36 13.81
N TYR A 174 3.77 -11.40 13.13
CA TYR A 174 4.13 -12.79 13.40
C TYR A 174 5.64 -13.02 13.24
N GLU A 175 6.25 -12.51 12.17
CA GLU A 175 7.69 -12.64 11.92
C GLU A 175 8.56 -11.89 12.93
N ILE A 176 8.17 -10.68 13.35
CA ILE A 176 8.88 -10.00 14.44
C ILE A 176 8.78 -10.80 15.74
N GLY A 177 7.62 -11.42 16.00
CA GLY A 177 7.44 -12.34 17.12
C GLY A 177 8.40 -13.53 17.06
N GLN A 178 8.51 -14.17 15.89
CA GLN A 178 9.47 -15.26 15.65
C GLN A 178 10.92 -14.79 15.85
N LYS A 179 11.29 -13.65 15.27
CA LYS A 179 12.62 -13.07 15.42
C LYS A 179 12.96 -12.77 16.89
N CYS A 180 12.01 -12.22 17.65
CA CYS A 180 12.18 -12.04 19.11
C CYS A 180 12.46 -13.37 19.84
N ILE A 181 11.79 -14.46 19.45
CA ILE A 181 11.99 -15.79 20.04
C ILE A 181 13.37 -16.34 19.72
N GLU A 182 13.79 -16.24 18.45
CA GLU A 182 15.12 -16.65 17.97
C GLU A 182 16.23 -15.91 18.72
N ASP A 183 16.01 -14.61 18.93
CA ASP A 183 16.91 -13.72 19.65
C ASP A 183 16.85 -13.91 21.19
N GLY A 184 16.04 -14.86 21.68
CA GLY A 184 15.98 -15.29 23.07
C GLY A 184 15.06 -14.46 23.98
N CYS A 185 14.31 -13.50 23.43
CA CYS A 185 13.40 -12.66 24.21
C CYS A 185 12.22 -13.47 24.78
N LYS A 186 11.74 -13.07 25.96
CA LYS A 186 10.61 -13.68 26.68
C LYS A 186 9.56 -12.68 27.15
N LYS A 187 9.94 -11.43 27.33
CA LYS A 187 9.08 -10.37 27.85
C LYS A 187 9.22 -9.13 26.99
N VAL A 188 8.10 -8.64 26.45
CA VAL A 188 8.10 -7.53 25.48
C VAL A 188 7.18 -6.40 25.90
N ILE A 189 7.58 -5.18 25.55
CA ILE A 189 6.73 -3.99 25.58
C ILE A 189 6.31 -3.68 24.15
N LEU A 190 5.04 -3.37 23.93
CA LEU A 190 4.57 -2.87 22.64
C LEU A 190 4.51 -1.34 22.66
N VAL A 191 4.86 -0.70 21.54
CA VAL A 191 4.64 0.74 21.31
C VAL A 191 3.92 0.88 19.97
N ARG A 192 2.72 1.48 19.99
CA ARG A 192 1.82 1.44 18.83
C ARG A 192 0.96 2.70 18.65
N SER A 193 0.39 2.81 17.47
CA SER A 193 -0.71 3.71 17.15
C SER A 193 -1.98 3.39 17.95
N SER A 194 -3.00 4.22 17.78
CA SER A 194 -4.29 4.12 18.45
C SER A 194 -4.98 2.76 18.22
N ILE A 195 -5.85 2.36 19.14
CA ILE A 195 -6.71 1.19 18.97
C ILE A 195 -7.71 1.45 17.83
N GLY A 196 -7.90 0.49 16.93
CA GLY A 196 -8.71 0.65 15.72
C GLY A 196 -7.91 1.05 14.49
N ASP A 197 -6.60 1.29 14.63
CA ASP A 197 -5.67 1.34 13.51
C ASP A 197 -5.48 -0.08 12.95
N ALA A 198 -6.01 -0.33 11.75
CA ALA A 198 -6.12 -1.67 11.18
C ALA A 198 -4.75 -2.37 11.05
N SER A 199 -3.72 -1.65 10.59
CA SER A 199 -2.39 -2.23 10.40
C SER A 199 -1.73 -2.55 11.74
N HIS A 200 -1.78 -1.63 12.72
CA HIS A 200 -1.23 -1.91 14.04
C HIS A 200 -2.01 -3.00 14.80
N ASP A 201 -3.32 -3.06 14.65
CA ASP A 201 -4.15 -4.11 15.25
C ASP A 201 -3.81 -5.49 14.69
N GLU A 202 -3.63 -5.62 13.37
CA GLU A 202 -3.21 -6.90 12.76
C GLU A 202 -1.76 -7.28 13.11
N ARG A 203 -0.82 -6.32 13.13
CA ARG A 203 0.56 -6.56 13.59
C ARG A 203 0.60 -7.03 15.04
N GLU A 204 -0.19 -6.44 15.94
CA GLU A 204 -0.26 -6.89 17.34
C GLU A 204 -0.86 -8.31 17.44
N LYS A 205 -1.89 -8.63 16.65
CA LYS A 205 -2.47 -9.98 16.61
C LYS A 205 -1.46 -11.02 16.14
N GLY A 206 -0.74 -10.75 15.06
CA GLY A 206 0.30 -11.63 14.52
C GLY A 206 1.42 -11.88 15.51
N PHE A 207 1.92 -10.80 16.12
CA PHE A 207 2.94 -10.88 17.15
C PHE A 207 2.47 -11.70 18.35
N THR A 208 1.24 -11.45 18.82
CA THR A 208 0.65 -12.18 19.95
C THR A 208 0.53 -13.68 19.65
N ALA A 209 0.13 -14.04 18.43
CA ALA A 209 0.02 -15.43 18.02
C ALA A 209 1.38 -16.15 18.05
N ALA A 210 2.42 -15.57 17.43
CA ALA A 210 3.76 -16.14 17.43
C ALA A 210 4.38 -16.22 18.84
N PHE A 211 4.22 -15.15 19.63
CA PHE A 211 4.98 -14.96 20.85
C PHE A 211 4.27 -15.50 22.10
N VAL A 212 2.97 -15.21 22.24
CA VAL A 212 2.19 -15.49 23.44
C VAL A 212 1.41 -16.79 23.30
N ASP A 213 0.65 -16.96 22.21
CA ASP A 213 -0.26 -18.12 22.06
C ASP A 213 0.50 -19.44 21.89
N GLU A 214 1.71 -19.39 21.31
CA GLU A 214 2.65 -20.52 21.27
C GLU A 214 3.40 -20.77 22.60
N GLY A 215 3.12 -19.98 23.65
CA GLY A 215 3.71 -20.11 24.98
C GLY A 215 5.20 -19.76 25.04
N LYS A 216 5.68 -18.89 24.13
CA LYS A 216 7.11 -18.58 23.99
C LYS A 216 7.55 -17.37 24.81
N GLY A 217 6.63 -16.46 25.13
CA GLY A 217 6.84 -15.26 25.94
C GLY A 217 5.53 -14.57 26.35
N GLU A 218 5.64 -13.36 26.91
CA GLU A 218 4.53 -12.54 27.40
C GLU A 218 4.69 -11.06 27.01
N ILE A 219 3.56 -10.39 26.76
CA ILE A 219 3.50 -8.92 26.61
C ILE A 219 3.30 -8.31 28.00
N LEU A 220 4.26 -7.50 28.46
CA LEU A 220 4.20 -6.85 29.77
C LEU A 220 3.29 -5.62 29.79
N GLY A 221 3.19 -4.93 28.65
CA GLY A 221 2.35 -3.75 28.49
C GLY A 221 2.42 -3.17 27.09
N SER A 222 1.45 -2.33 26.76
CA SER A 222 1.35 -1.64 25.46
C SER A 222 1.24 -0.13 25.67
N ALA A 223 2.14 0.61 25.05
CA ALA A 223 2.16 2.06 24.99
C ALA A 223 1.37 2.53 23.77
N VAL A 224 0.12 2.92 23.99
CA VAL A 224 -0.79 3.40 22.93
C VAL A 224 -0.64 4.90 22.76
N CYS A 225 -0.26 5.32 21.55
CA CYS A 225 -0.05 6.70 21.14
C CYS A 225 -1.21 7.16 20.26
N ALA A 226 -1.67 8.41 20.41
CA ALA A 226 -2.67 8.97 19.50
C ALA A 226 -2.11 9.30 18.11
N ASN A 227 -0.80 9.55 18.02
CA ASN A 227 -0.03 9.79 16.80
C ASN A 227 1.46 9.56 17.11
N PRO A 228 2.34 9.47 16.10
CA PRO A 228 3.76 9.21 16.33
C PRO A 228 4.48 10.26 17.20
N GLY A 229 3.99 11.50 17.28
CA GLY A 229 4.57 12.56 18.10
C GLY A 229 4.53 12.27 19.60
N GLU A 230 3.67 11.37 20.07
CA GLU A 230 3.60 10.95 21.48
C GLU A 230 4.58 9.81 21.82
N ALA A 231 5.24 9.20 20.81
CA ALA A 231 5.98 7.96 20.99
C ALA A 231 7.14 8.10 21.99
N VAL A 232 7.78 9.27 22.10
CA VAL A 232 8.86 9.51 23.08
C VAL A 232 8.34 9.40 24.52
N ASP A 233 7.32 10.18 24.86
CA ASP A 233 6.78 10.23 26.22
C ASP A 233 6.14 8.89 26.61
N LYS A 234 5.36 8.30 25.69
CA LYS A 234 4.70 7.01 25.91
C LYS A 234 5.68 5.85 26.06
N SER A 235 6.75 5.83 25.26
CA SER A 235 7.82 4.84 25.41
C SER A 235 8.54 5.02 26.75
N ASN A 236 8.85 6.26 27.15
CA ASN A 236 9.51 6.53 28.41
C ASN A 236 8.69 6.05 29.62
N ASP A 237 7.37 6.27 29.60
CA ASP A 237 6.45 5.77 30.64
C ASP A 237 6.44 4.24 30.69
N ALA A 238 6.34 3.58 29.54
CA ALA A 238 6.33 2.12 29.46
C ALA A 238 7.66 1.48 29.89
N ILE A 239 8.81 2.06 29.50
CA ILE A 239 10.15 1.63 29.94
C ILE A 239 10.32 1.83 31.45
N THR A 240 9.74 2.89 32.01
CA THR A 240 9.73 3.11 33.47
C THR A 240 8.92 2.03 34.20
N ALA A 241 7.76 1.65 33.64
CA ALA A 241 6.87 0.66 34.24
C ALA A 241 7.39 -0.78 34.11
N TYR A 242 7.92 -1.15 32.94
CA TYR A 242 8.18 -2.54 32.57
C TYR A 242 9.62 -2.83 32.16
N GLY A 243 10.45 -1.82 31.88
CA GLY A 243 11.76 -2.00 31.24
C GLY A 243 12.78 -2.80 32.05
N GLN A 244 12.68 -2.84 33.39
CA GLN A 244 13.55 -3.70 34.21
C GLN A 244 13.23 -5.20 34.06
N SER A 245 12.03 -5.53 33.58
CA SER A 245 11.56 -6.90 33.39
C SER A 245 11.47 -7.30 31.92
N ALA A 246 11.47 -6.34 30.99
CA ALA A 246 11.40 -6.60 29.57
C ALA A 246 12.77 -7.02 29.01
N ASP A 247 12.76 -7.87 28.00
CA ASP A 247 13.94 -8.20 27.20
C ASP A 247 13.99 -7.35 25.92
N CYS A 248 12.82 -6.93 25.43
CA CYS A 248 12.69 -6.17 24.20
C CYS A 248 11.48 -5.24 24.15
N ILE A 249 11.51 -4.38 23.13
CA ILE A 249 10.40 -3.53 22.70
C ILE A 249 10.10 -3.85 21.24
N TYR A 250 8.84 -4.09 20.92
CA TYR A 250 8.36 -4.03 19.53
C TYR A 250 7.61 -2.71 19.34
N ALA A 251 8.20 -1.81 18.57
CA ALA A 251 7.55 -0.58 18.14
C ALA A 251 6.92 -0.82 16.76
N LEU A 252 5.58 -0.82 16.67
CA LEU A 252 4.80 -1.35 15.54
C LEU A 252 4.81 -0.43 14.29
N GLY A 253 5.92 0.26 14.03
CA GLY A 253 6.14 1.14 12.90
C GLY A 253 7.38 2.01 13.15
N SER A 254 8.11 2.34 12.09
CA SER A 254 9.37 3.11 12.15
C SER A 254 9.27 4.42 12.92
N ASP A 255 8.17 5.17 12.80
CA ASP A 255 8.01 6.44 13.53
C ASP A 255 7.92 6.21 15.06
N PHE A 256 7.29 5.10 15.48
CA PHE A 256 7.23 4.72 16.89
C PHE A 256 8.59 4.24 17.39
N ALA A 257 9.33 3.49 16.57
CA ALA A 257 10.70 3.08 16.91
C ALA A 257 11.63 4.27 17.08
N THR A 258 11.50 5.30 16.23
CA THR A 258 12.24 6.57 16.37
C THR A 258 11.97 7.20 17.74
N GLY A 259 10.69 7.29 18.14
CA GLY A 259 10.30 7.81 19.44
C GLY A 259 10.86 6.98 20.61
N THR A 260 10.80 5.65 20.51
CA THR A 260 11.34 4.73 21.52
C THR A 260 12.86 4.86 21.67
N ILE A 261 13.61 4.91 20.56
CA ILE A 261 15.07 5.08 20.58
C ILE A 261 15.45 6.42 21.20
N ASN A 262 14.73 7.49 20.86
CA ASN A 262 14.93 8.80 21.47
C ASN A 262 14.62 8.80 22.98
N ALA A 263 13.58 8.09 23.40
CA ALA A 263 13.27 7.92 24.81
C ALA A 263 14.41 7.20 25.55
N ILE A 264 14.95 6.11 25.01
CA ILE A 264 16.08 5.37 25.60
C ILE A 264 17.34 6.25 25.66
N ALA A 265 17.63 7.02 24.60
CA ALA A 265 18.80 7.90 24.55
C ALA A 265 18.77 8.99 25.64
N ALA A 266 17.58 9.44 26.06
CA ALA A 266 17.40 10.42 27.12
C ALA A 266 17.53 9.83 28.55
N ARG A 267 17.57 8.50 28.69
CA ARG A 267 17.58 7.82 29.99
C ARG A 267 18.99 7.56 30.51
N SER A 268 19.12 7.59 31.83
CA SER A 268 20.38 7.38 32.54
C SER A 268 20.54 5.97 33.12
N ASP A 269 19.45 5.20 33.23
CA ASP A 269 19.50 3.82 33.67
C ASP A 269 20.15 2.92 32.62
N SER A 270 20.84 1.87 33.07
CA SER A 270 21.53 0.93 32.18
C SER A 270 20.57 -0.05 31.51
N TYR A 271 19.50 -0.47 32.21
CA TYR A 271 18.60 -1.51 31.70
C TYR A 271 17.86 -1.07 30.44
N SER A 272 17.51 0.22 30.28
CA SER A 272 16.86 0.69 29.05
C SER A 272 17.74 0.55 27.81
N LYS A 273 19.06 0.55 27.97
CA LYS A 273 20.05 0.37 26.89
C LYS A 273 20.30 -1.10 26.54
N GLU A 274 19.81 -2.01 27.38
CA GLU A 274 19.91 -3.46 27.16
C GLU A 274 18.67 -4.02 26.42
N LEU A 275 17.59 -3.23 26.32
CA LEU A 275 16.38 -3.61 25.60
C LEU A 275 16.66 -3.71 24.10
N LYS A 276 16.42 -4.88 23.52
CA LYS A 276 16.40 -5.05 22.06
C LYS A 276 15.17 -4.33 21.50
N ILE A 277 15.33 -3.64 20.37
CA ILE A 277 14.22 -2.93 19.73
C ILE A 277 13.98 -3.56 18.37
N TYR A 278 12.71 -3.86 18.08
CA TYR A 278 12.26 -4.35 16.78
C TYR A 278 11.20 -3.42 16.22
N THR A 279 11.10 -3.35 14.90
CA THR A 279 10.08 -2.52 14.24
C THR A 279 9.63 -3.05 12.88
N THR A 280 8.62 -2.40 12.32
CA THR A 280 8.10 -2.64 10.97
C THR A 280 8.20 -1.35 10.17
N ASP A 281 8.23 -1.50 8.85
CA ASP A 281 8.40 -0.49 7.81
C ASP A 281 9.87 -0.14 7.58
N PHE A 282 10.35 -0.37 6.35
CA PHE A 282 11.70 -0.05 5.97
C PHE A 282 11.91 1.45 5.76
N THR A 283 12.95 1.98 6.40
CA THR A 283 13.52 3.30 6.08
C THR A 283 15.05 3.19 6.10
N PRO A 284 15.78 3.94 5.27
CA PRO A 284 17.25 3.94 5.29
C PRO A 284 17.81 4.25 6.68
N ASP A 285 17.21 5.20 7.39
CA ASP A 285 17.64 5.61 8.73
C ASP A 285 17.49 4.48 9.76
N MET A 286 16.46 3.64 9.66
CA MET A 286 16.29 2.50 10.58
C MET A 286 17.31 1.39 10.35
N ALA A 287 17.68 1.12 9.10
CA ALA A 287 18.74 0.17 8.82
C ALA A 287 20.09 0.67 9.38
N GLN A 288 20.36 1.98 9.29
CA GLN A 288 21.55 2.57 9.93
C GLN A 288 21.51 2.42 11.46
N LEU A 289 20.33 2.49 12.08
CA LEU A 289 20.18 2.28 13.53
C LEU A 289 20.49 0.83 13.97
N ILE A 290 20.42 -0.15 13.06
CA ILE A 290 20.92 -1.51 13.32
C ILE A 290 22.45 -1.52 13.39
N LEU A 291 23.11 -0.88 12.42
CA LEU A 291 24.58 -0.78 12.39
C LEU A 291 25.13 -0.02 13.61
N ASP A 292 24.38 0.96 14.11
CA ASP A 292 24.68 1.70 15.33
C ASP A 292 24.45 0.88 16.62
N GLY A 293 23.88 -0.32 16.53
CA GLY A 293 23.52 -1.16 17.68
C GLY A 293 22.33 -0.64 18.50
N LYS A 294 21.47 0.19 17.91
CA LYS A 294 20.28 0.78 18.56
C LYS A 294 18.98 0.08 18.19
N LEU A 295 18.96 -0.67 17.10
CA LEU A 295 17.84 -1.48 16.62
C LEU A 295 18.35 -2.91 16.38
N ALA A 296 17.55 -3.93 16.73
CA ALA A 296 17.95 -5.33 16.58
C ALA A 296 17.60 -5.86 15.19
N ALA A 297 16.37 -5.63 14.75
CA ALA A 297 15.90 -5.97 13.40
C ALA A 297 14.66 -5.15 13.04
N LEU A 298 14.36 -5.08 11.75
CA LEU A 298 13.08 -4.58 11.24
C LEU A 298 12.59 -5.42 10.07
N ASN A 299 11.29 -5.43 9.82
CA ASN A 299 10.71 -5.99 8.61
C ASN A 299 9.93 -4.97 7.77
N GLY A 300 9.79 -5.26 6.47
CA GLY A 300 9.25 -4.34 5.47
C GLY A 300 9.12 -5.00 4.10
N GLY A 301 9.23 -4.22 3.02
CA GLY A 301 9.13 -4.69 1.63
C GLY A 301 7.80 -4.39 0.95
N GLN A 302 6.76 -4.00 1.71
CA GLN A 302 5.44 -3.68 1.16
C GLN A 302 5.43 -2.57 0.11
N LEU A 303 6.48 -1.74 0.03
CA LEU A 303 6.63 -0.70 -0.99
C LEU A 303 6.51 -1.25 -2.43
N GLU A 304 6.80 -2.54 -2.63
CA GLU A 304 6.72 -3.21 -3.93
C GLU A 304 5.31 -3.61 -4.36
N GLU A 305 4.31 -3.48 -3.49
CA GLU A 305 2.90 -3.69 -3.86
C GLU A 305 2.46 -2.74 -4.97
N CYS A 306 2.90 -1.46 -4.91
CA CYS A 306 2.61 -0.49 -5.95
C CYS A 306 3.27 -0.88 -7.29
N SER A 307 4.46 -1.48 -7.25
CA SER A 307 5.14 -2.00 -8.44
C SER A 307 4.39 -3.18 -9.06
N VAL A 308 3.87 -4.11 -8.26
CA VAL A 308 3.03 -5.23 -8.74
C VAL A 308 1.71 -4.70 -9.29
N ALA A 309 1.12 -3.70 -8.64
CA ALA A 309 -0.10 -3.05 -9.11
C ALA A 309 0.08 -2.39 -10.49
N ALA A 310 1.22 -1.74 -10.72
CA ALA A 310 1.57 -1.17 -12.02
C ALA A 310 1.70 -2.25 -13.12
N ALA A 311 2.23 -3.45 -12.82
CA ALA A 311 2.27 -4.54 -13.80
C ALA A 311 0.87 -5.00 -14.20
N LEU A 312 -0.04 -5.17 -13.22
CA LEU A 312 -1.43 -5.55 -13.47
C LEU A 312 -2.15 -4.52 -14.36
N ALA A 313 -2.00 -3.23 -14.04
CA ALA A 313 -2.58 -2.14 -14.83
C ALA A 313 -2.01 -2.08 -16.26
N CYS A 314 -0.69 -2.25 -16.41
CA CYS A 314 -0.04 -2.27 -17.72
C CYS A 314 -0.54 -3.42 -18.60
N ASN A 315 -0.60 -4.63 -18.04
CA ASN A 315 -1.13 -5.81 -18.73
C ASN A 315 -2.58 -5.62 -19.18
N TRP A 316 -3.41 -4.99 -18.35
CA TRP A 316 -4.78 -4.65 -18.74
C TRP A 316 -4.82 -3.69 -19.94
N LEU A 317 -4.02 -2.62 -19.93
CA LEU A 317 -3.95 -1.64 -21.03
C LEU A 317 -3.36 -2.23 -22.31
N ASP A 318 -2.46 -3.20 -22.17
CA ASP A 318 -1.90 -4.00 -23.25
C ASP A 318 -2.91 -5.01 -23.83
N GLY A 319 -4.14 -5.07 -23.29
CA GLY A 319 -5.19 -5.99 -23.72
C GLY A 319 -4.98 -7.43 -23.28
N HIS A 320 -4.11 -7.66 -22.29
CA HIS A 320 -3.82 -8.95 -21.68
C HIS A 320 -4.05 -8.89 -20.16
N PRO A 321 -5.28 -8.65 -19.69
CA PRO A 321 -5.55 -8.63 -18.26
C PRO A 321 -5.13 -9.97 -17.62
N ILE A 322 -4.42 -9.90 -16.50
CA ILE A 322 -4.04 -11.09 -15.74
C ILE A 322 -5.29 -11.60 -15.02
N LEU A 323 -5.61 -12.87 -15.23
CA LEU A 323 -6.82 -13.50 -14.68
C LEU A 323 -6.46 -14.83 -14.01
N ASP A 324 -7.14 -15.12 -12.89
CA ASP A 324 -7.07 -16.41 -12.21
C ASP A 324 -7.69 -17.55 -13.04
N GLU A 325 -7.65 -18.77 -12.52
CA GLU A 325 -8.24 -19.96 -13.15
C GLU A 325 -9.75 -19.85 -13.43
N ASN A 326 -10.44 -18.92 -12.77
CA ASN A 326 -11.87 -18.65 -12.93
C ASN A 326 -12.16 -17.48 -13.88
N GLY A 327 -11.13 -16.90 -14.50
CA GLY A 327 -11.25 -15.76 -15.40
C GLY A 327 -11.51 -14.44 -14.66
N LYS A 328 -11.14 -14.32 -13.39
CA LYS A 328 -11.30 -13.10 -12.58
C LYS A 328 -9.97 -12.39 -12.37
N ALA A 329 -10.01 -11.06 -12.22
CA ALA A 329 -8.84 -10.30 -11.82
C ALA A 329 -8.29 -10.79 -10.47
N PRO A 330 -6.95 -10.75 -10.27
CA PRO A 330 -6.31 -11.40 -9.14
C PRO A 330 -6.56 -10.67 -7.83
N PHE A 331 -6.66 -11.44 -6.74
CA PHE A 331 -6.43 -10.97 -5.39
C PHE A 331 -5.16 -11.65 -4.86
N PHE A 332 -4.08 -10.88 -4.77
CA PHE A 332 -2.80 -11.35 -4.26
C PHE A 332 -2.60 -10.93 -2.82
N ASN A 333 -2.21 -11.88 -1.98
CA ASN A 333 -1.88 -11.66 -0.58
C ASN A 333 -0.72 -12.53 -0.06
N GLN A 334 0.05 -13.09 -0.99
CA GLN A 334 1.16 -14.00 -0.72
C GLN A 334 2.49 -13.29 -0.53
N MET A 335 2.55 -11.96 -0.72
CA MET A 335 3.78 -11.21 -0.57
C MET A 335 4.20 -11.19 0.91
N MET A 336 5.29 -11.89 1.20
CA MET A 336 5.82 -12.03 2.56
C MET A 336 6.72 -10.83 2.90
N PRO A 337 6.76 -10.42 4.18
CA PRO A 337 7.72 -9.42 4.63
C PRO A 337 9.17 -9.84 4.36
N CYS A 338 10.03 -8.84 4.16
CA CYS A 338 11.47 -8.98 4.17
C CYS A 338 12.02 -8.54 5.52
N THR A 339 13.11 -9.13 6.01
CA THR A 339 13.71 -8.78 7.31
C THR A 339 15.14 -8.28 7.13
N ILE A 340 15.43 -7.13 7.73
CA ILE A 340 16.78 -6.57 7.85
C ILE A 340 17.25 -6.71 9.31
N ASP A 341 18.45 -7.24 9.50
CA ASP A 341 19.13 -7.37 10.79
C ASP A 341 20.65 -7.09 10.64
N GLU A 342 21.44 -7.36 11.67
CA GLU A 342 22.89 -7.09 11.65
C GLU A 342 23.64 -7.80 10.51
N THR A 343 23.08 -8.88 9.95
CA THR A 343 23.75 -9.68 8.90
C THR A 343 23.69 -9.03 7.53
N ASN A 344 22.70 -8.17 7.28
CA ASN A 344 22.39 -7.62 5.96
C ASN A 344 22.12 -6.10 5.97
N ALA A 345 22.07 -5.44 7.13
CA ALA A 345 21.81 -4.00 7.24
C ALA A 345 22.80 -3.14 6.44
N GLN A 346 24.09 -3.49 6.39
CA GLN A 346 25.07 -2.72 5.62
C GLN A 346 24.78 -2.79 4.12
N ALA A 347 24.48 -3.98 3.60
CA ALA A 347 24.13 -4.15 2.19
C ALA A 347 22.85 -3.38 1.85
N TYR A 348 21.86 -3.37 2.74
CA TYR A 348 20.64 -2.58 2.55
C TYR A 348 20.94 -1.08 2.48
N VAL A 349 21.73 -0.55 3.41
CA VAL A 349 22.14 0.87 3.42
C VAL A 349 22.87 1.22 2.11
N ASP A 350 23.86 0.42 1.71
CA ASP A 350 24.62 0.63 0.47
C ASP A 350 23.69 0.63 -0.76
N LYS A 351 22.72 -0.29 -0.80
CA LYS A 351 21.74 -0.37 -1.90
C LYS A 351 20.86 0.87 -1.96
N MET A 352 20.36 1.34 -0.82
CA MET A 352 19.54 2.55 -0.76
C MET A 352 20.32 3.81 -1.18
N GLU A 353 21.60 3.89 -0.84
CA GLU A 353 22.47 5.00 -1.25
C GLU A 353 22.78 5.00 -2.76
N SER A 354 22.85 3.81 -3.38
CA SER A 354 23.05 3.68 -4.83
C SER A 354 21.91 4.27 -5.66
N GLY A 355 20.69 4.27 -5.10
CA GLY A 355 19.45 4.63 -5.80
C GLY A 355 19.00 3.60 -6.85
N GLU A 356 19.69 2.46 -6.96
CA GLU A 356 19.26 1.34 -7.78
C GLU A 356 18.03 0.67 -7.15
N PRO A 357 17.09 0.16 -7.97
CA PRO A 357 15.99 -0.64 -7.45
C PRO A 357 16.49 -1.89 -6.72
N ILE A 358 15.85 -2.22 -5.60
CA ILE A 358 16.18 -3.41 -4.82
C ILE A 358 15.78 -4.66 -5.59
N VAL A 359 14.51 -4.76 -5.99
CA VAL A 359 14.07 -5.82 -6.89
C VAL A 359 14.61 -5.48 -8.28
N PRO A 360 15.47 -6.34 -8.86
CA PRO A 360 16.03 -6.06 -10.18
C PRO A 360 14.94 -5.91 -11.25
N GLN A 361 15.08 -4.92 -12.13
CA GLN A 361 14.06 -4.56 -13.12
C GLN A 361 13.66 -5.72 -14.04
N GLU A 362 14.52 -6.71 -14.27
CA GLU A 362 14.19 -7.89 -15.06
C GLU A 362 12.98 -8.67 -14.53
N TYR A 363 12.75 -8.68 -13.21
CA TYR A 363 11.60 -9.36 -12.63
C TYR A 363 10.30 -8.66 -13.02
N TYR A 364 10.22 -7.33 -12.87
CA TYR A 364 9.03 -6.58 -13.32
C TYR A 364 8.85 -6.64 -14.82
N LYS A 365 9.94 -6.59 -15.59
CA LYS A 365 9.88 -6.73 -17.04
C LYS A 365 9.26 -8.07 -17.46
N ASN A 366 9.57 -9.16 -16.77
CA ASN A 366 8.98 -10.48 -17.04
C ASN A 366 7.49 -10.57 -16.67
N LEU A 367 7.00 -9.70 -15.80
CA LEU A 367 5.58 -9.61 -15.45
C LEU A 367 4.76 -8.79 -16.47
N LEU A 368 5.38 -8.22 -17.50
CA LEU A 368 4.69 -7.42 -18.52
C LEU A 368 4.52 -8.19 -19.82
N TYR A 369 3.29 -8.32 -20.30
CA TYR A 369 2.92 -9.00 -21.55
C TYR A 369 3.70 -8.49 -22.76
N ARG A 370 3.91 -7.17 -22.84
CA ARG A 370 4.75 -6.54 -23.87
C ARG A 370 6.20 -7.06 -23.91
N TYR A 371 6.75 -7.61 -22.84
CA TYR A 371 8.10 -8.19 -22.84
C TYR A 371 8.11 -9.71 -22.65
N ASN A 372 7.05 -10.27 -22.10
CA ASN A 372 6.81 -11.70 -21.90
C ASN A 372 5.41 -12.06 -22.41
N PRO A 373 5.24 -12.44 -23.69
CA PRO A 373 3.93 -12.71 -24.27
C PRO A 373 3.23 -13.95 -23.67
N ASP A 374 3.96 -14.76 -22.90
CA ASP A 374 3.43 -15.94 -22.23
C ASP A 374 3.08 -15.67 -20.76
N VAL A 375 3.18 -14.42 -20.27
CA VAL A 375 2.89 -14.08 -18.87
C VAL A 375 1.47 -14.46 -18.46
N THR A 376 1.34 -15.04 -17.28
CA THR A 376 0.09 -15.54 -16.70
C THR A 376 -0.06 -15.13 -15.24
N TYR A 377 -1.19 -15.50 -14.63
CA TYR A 377 -1.40 -15.40 -13.20
C TYR A 377 -0.34 -16.16 -12.39
N ASP A 378 0.09 -17.33 -12.87
CA ASP A 378 1.06 -18.18 -12.16
C ASP A 378 2.44 -17.53 -12.09
N ASP A 379 2.84 -16.74 -13.10
CA ASP A 379 4.10 -15.97 -13.06
C ASP A 379 4.09 -14.90 -11.96
N PHE A 380 2.94 -14.26 -11.73
CA PHE A 380 2.77 -13.34 -10.61
C PHE A 380 2.82 -14.07 -9.28
N VAL A 381 2.16 -15.23 -9.15
CA VAL A 381 2.22 -16.05 -7.94
C VAL A 381 3.66 -16.48 -7.66
N GLU A 382 4.39 -16.98 -8.66
CA GLU A 382 5.78 -17.39 -8.52
C GLU A 382 6.68 -16.22 -8.09
N PHE A 383 6.49 -15.03 -8.68
CA PHE A 383 7.20 -13.83 -8.25
C PHE A 383 6.92 -13.50 -6.78
N LEU A 384 5.66 -13.53 -6.35
CA LEU A 384 5.25 -13.17 -4.99
C LEU A 384 5.69 -14.20 -3.93
N GLU A 385 5.63 -15.50 -4.26
CA GLU A 385 6.10 -16.58 -3.37
C GLU A 385 7.63 -16.53 -3.17
N ASN A 386 8.37 -16.06 -4.18
CA ASN A 386 9.83 -15.89 -4.10
C ASN A 386 10.25 -14.46 -3.75
N TYR A 387 9.30 -13.56 -3.51
CA TYR A 387 9.54 -12.12 -3.38
C TYR A 387 10.61 -11.79 -2.33
N SER A 388 10.49 -12.36 -1.14
CA SER A 388 11.44 -12.08 -0.05
C SER A 388 12.86 -12.50 -0.43
N GLN A 389 13.05 -13.67 -1.05
CA GLN A 389 14.35 -14.09 -1.54
C GLN A 389 14.89 -13.16 -2.64
N ILE A 390 14.04 -12.80 -3.61
CA ILE A 390 14.40 -11.86 -4.70
C ILE A 390 14.86 -10.52 -4.12
N TYR A 391 14.14 -10.01 -3.13
CA TYR A 391 14.45 -8.76 -2.46
C TYR A 391 15.79 -8.84 -1.71
N MET A 392 16.01 -9.89 -0.92
CA MET A 392 17.26 -10.09 -0.16
C MET A 392 18.48 -10.29 -1.07
N ASP A 393 18.32 -10.99 -2.19
CA ASP A 393 19.36 -11.11 -3.21
C ASP A 393 19.66 -9.75 -3.84
N GLY A 394 18.62 -8.95 -4.11
CA GLY A 394 18.72 -7.62 -4.67
C GLY A 394 19.45 -6.61 -3.80
N ILE A 395 19.29 -6.71 -2.48
CA ILE A 395 20.06 -5.95 -1.49
C ILE A 395 21.57 -6.25 -1.58
N SER A 396 21.93 -7.50 -1.90
CA SER A 396 23.31 -7.98 -1.88
C SER A 396 24.06 -7.80 -3.20
N ARG A 397 23.38 -7.30 -4.25
CA ARG A 397 23.93 -7.04 -5.59
C ARG A 397 24.29 -5.57 -5.75
#